data_AF-A0A6I3BBN9-F1
#
_entry.id   AF-A0A6I3BBN9-F1
#
_cell.length_a   1.000
_cell.length_b   1.000
_cell.length_c   1.000
_cell.angle_alpha   90.00
_cell.angle_beta   90.00
_cell.angle_gamma   90.00
#
_symmetry.space_group_name_H-M   'P 1'
#
loop_
_entity.id
_entity.type
_entity.pdbx_description
1 polymer ?
#
loop_
_entity_poly.entity_id
_entity_poly.type
_entity_poly.pdbx_seq_one_letter_code
_entity_poly.pdbx_strand_id
1 'polypeptide(L)'
;MRAFELAREWPAPNTSICVIDRNGDTHTFGDTSRTSRIASISKLLTAWATHIAIEEGSTTLDTPVGQDGCTLAHLLAHAGGYSFDGDTPIVSPARKRIYSNSGYDLIAEHLESVTEIAFNEYLNDAVFSPLGMATSSLNGSGAKDVVSCVDDLVEFALELRKPQLISAETARIATTTQFADLEGVVPGVGRFSPCNWGYG
;
A
#
# COMPACT_ATOMS: atom_id res chain seq x y z
N MET A 1 -0.52 8.74 27.65
CA MET A 1 -1.54 7.68 27.44
C MET A 1 -1.06 6.36 28.05
N ARG A 2 -1.93 5.60 28.74
CA ARG A 2 -1.57 4.28 29.32
C ARG A 2 -1.04 3.28 28.29
N ALA A 3 -1.52 3.36 27.05
CA ALA A 3 -1.02 2.53 25.95
C ALA A 3 0.49 2.71 25.67
N PHE A 4 1.05 3.90 25.87
CA PHE A 4 2.48 4.16 25.65
C PHE A 4 3.37 3.64 26.79
N GLU A 5 2.80 3.37 27.96
CA GLU A 5 3.55 2.70 29.04
C GLU A 5 3.90 1.27 28.63
N LEU A 6 2.96 0.56 27.99
CA LEU A 6 3.19 -0.79 27.47
C LEU A 6 4.26 -0.80 26.35
N ALA A 7 4.32 0.25 25.53
CA ALA A 7 5.31 0.36 24.46
C ALA A 7 6.75 0.48 24.98
N ARG A 8 6.96 0.96 26.21
CA ARG A 8 8.29 1.03 26.85
C ARG A 8 8.86 -0.34 27.21
N GLU A 9 8.00 -1.34 27.36
CA GLU A 9 8.39 -2.70 27.72
C GLU A 9 8.69 -3.57 26.48
N TRP A 10 8.49 -3.03 25.27
CA TRP A 10 8.75 -3.78 24.05
C TRP A 10 10.24 -4.08 23.89
N PRO A 11 10.62 -5.31 23.49
CA PRO A 11 12.01 -5.70 23.29
C PRO A 11 12.56 -5.19 21.95
N ALA A 12 12.28 -3.92 21.61
CA ALA A 12 12.76 -3.24 20.42
C ALA A 12 13.72 -2.12 20.82
N PRO A 13 14.87 -1.96 20.14
CA PRO A 13 15.85 -0.93 20.49
C PRO A 13 15.30 0.49 20.31
N ASN A 14 14.32 0.66 19.41
CA ASN A 14 13.64 1.93 19.17
C ASN A 14 12.18 1.66 18.83
N THR A 15 11.28 2.46 19.40
CA THR A 15 9.83 2.39 19.13
C THR A 15 9.32 3.82 18.93
N SER A 16 8.59 4.03 17.84
CA SER A 16 7.99 5.32 17.50
C SER A 16 6.52 5.07 17.18
N ILE A 17 5.61 5.84 17.79
CA ILE A 17 4.17 5.65 17.67
C ILE A 17 3.50 7.01 17.55
N CYS A 18 2.49 7.11 16.69
CA CYS A 18 1.50 8.17 16.72
C CYS A 18 0.10 7.54 16.75
N VAL A 19 -0.79 8.12 17.55
CA VAL A 19 -2.22 7.79 17.58
C VAL A 19 -2.99 9.05 17.20
N ILE A 20 -3.82 8.96 16.17
CA ILE A 20 -4.76 10.01 15.76
C ILE A 20 -6.10 9.68 16.38
N ASP A 21 -6.56 10.48 17.34
CA ASP A 21 -7.82 10.19 18.01
C ASP A 21 -9.06 10.54 17.16
N ARG A 22 -10.24 10.43 17.77
CA ARG A 22 -11.51 10.70 17.08
C ARG A 22 -11.73 12.17 16.71
N ASN A 23 -11.06 13.09 17.39
CA ASN A 23 -11.12 14.53 17.12
C ASN A 23 -10.07 14.94 16.08
N GLY A 24 -9.11 14.06 15.79
CA GLY A 24 -7.98 14.33 14.91
C GLY A 24 -6.73 14.78 15.66
N ASP A 25 -6.75 14.82 16.98
CA ASP A 25 -5.58 15.17 17.78
C ASP A 25 -4.55 14.03 17.73
N THR A 26 -3.28 14.39 17.57
CA THR A 26 -2.17 13.44 17.51
C THR A 26 -1.53 13.28 18.88
N HIS A 27 -1.25 12.03 19.25
CA HIS A 27 -0.57 11.67 20.48
C HIS A 27 0.63 10.82 20.13
N THR A 28 1.85 11.23 20.51
CA THR A 28 3.09 10.60 20.06
C THR A 28 3.88 9.95 21.19
N PHE A 29 4.72 8.98 20.82
CA PHE A 29 5.68 8.32 21.68
C PHE A 29 6.95 7.96 20.90
N GLY A 30 8.10 8.14 21.53
CA GLY A 30 9.41 7.92 20.91
C GLY A 30 9.81 9.05 19.95
N ASP A 31 10.85 8.80 19.16
CA ASP A 31 11.30 9.71 18.10
C ASP A 31 10.53 9.42 16.81
N THR A 32 9.48 10.22 16.54
CA THR A 32 8.61 10.04 15.38
C THR A 32 9.22 10.49 14.05
N SER A 33 10.30 11.27 14.13
CA SER A 33 11.08 11.72 12.97
C SER A 33 12.09 10.68 12.48
N ARG A 34 12.37 9.66 13.29
CA ARG A 34 13.32 8.60 12.96
C ARG A 34 12.89 7.82 11.73
N THR A 35 13.74 7.81 10.71
CA THR A 35 13.50 7.03 9.49
C THR A 35 13.69 5.54 9.72
N SER A 36 12.91 4.74 9.00
CA SER A 36 13.00 3.28 9.00
C SER A 36 12.43 2.71 7.69
N ARG A 37 12.90 1.53 7.29
CA ARG A 37 12.25 0.77 6.21
C ARG A 37 10.88 0.32 6.70
N ILE A 38 9.83 0.68 5.98
CA ILE A 38 8.44 0.37 6.37
C ILE A 38 7.94 -0.96 5.80
N ALA A 39 8.80 -1.65 5.02
CA ALA A 39 8.51 -2.94 4.40
C ALA A 39 7.17 -2.89 3.66
N SER A 40 6.32 -3.88 3.87
CA SER A 40 5.05 -4.02 3.14
C SER A 40 4.03 -2.88 3.30
N ILE A 41 4.23 -1.92 4.21
CA ILE A 41 3.40 -0.70 4.25
C ILE A 41 3.54 0.09 2.94
N SER A 42 4.65 -0.06 2.21
CA SER A 42 4.86 0.50 0.86
C SER A 42 3.72 0.22 -0.10
N LYS A 43 3.06 -0.95 0.02
CA LYS A 43 1.94 -1.33 -0.86
C LYS A 43 0.74 -0.39 -0.75
N LEU A 44 0.47 0.16 0.44
CA LEU A 44 -0.63 1.11 0.60
C LEU A 44 -0.34 2.39 -0.20
N LEU A 45 0.91 2.83 -0.21
CA LEU A 45 1.36 4.02 -0.94
C LEU A 45 1.34 3.77 -2.45
N THR A 46 1.84 2.62 -2.92
CA THR A 46 1.75 2.23 -4.33
C THR A 46 0.30 2.08 -4.80
N ALA A 47 -0.57 1.49 -3.99
CA ALA A 47 -1.99 1.38 -4.32
C ALA A 47 -2.66 2.75 -4.42
N TRP A 48 -2.37 3.67 -3.50
CA TRP A 48 -2.91 5.03 -3.55
C TRP A 48 -2.45 5.78 -4.81
N ALA A 49 -1.16 5.72 -5.14
CA ALA A 49 -0.62 6.26 -6.38
C ALA A 49 -1.29 5.64 -7.63
N THR A 50 -1.62 4.35 -7.58
CA THR A 50 -2.35 3.68 -8.65
C THR A 50 -3.77 4.24 -8.82
N HIS A 51 -4.47 4.52 -7.73
CA HIS A 51 -5.81 5.13 -7.78
C HIS A 51 -5.77 6.57 -8.30
N ILE A 52 -4.72 7.33 -7.97
CA ILE A 52 -4.48 8.65 -8.57
C ILE A 52 -4.30 8.52 -10.09
N ALA A 53 -3.44 7.61 -10.55
CA ALA A 53 -3.23 7.34 -11.98
C ALA A 53 -4.51 6.94 -12.72
N ILE A 54 -5.43 6.24 -12.03
CA ILE A 54 -6.75 5.90 -12.56
C ILE A 54 -7.64 7.15 -12.71
N GLU A 55 -7.68 8.03 -11.70
CA GLU A 55 -8.46 9.28 -11.79
C GLU A 55 -7.88 10.27 -12.81
N GLU A 56 -6.57 10.27 -13.01
CA GLU A 56 -5.88 11.02 -14.06
C GLU A 56 -6.17 10.50 -15.48
N GLY A 57 -6.69 9.26 -15.58
CA GLY A 57 -6.98 8.59 -16.85
C GLY A 57 -5.77 7.93 -17.51
N SER A 58 -4.63 7.85 -16.82
CA SER A 58 -3.41 7.16 -17.29
C SER A 58 -3.60 5.64 -17.37
N THR A 59 -4.49 5.08 -16.56
CA THR A 59 -4.83 3.65 -16.57
C THR A 59 -6.24 3.37 -16.01
N THR A 60 -6.64 2.11 -15.95
CA THR A 60 -7.93 1.68 -15.39
C THR A 60 -7.77 0.37 -14.61
N LEU A 61 -8.75 0.05 -13.75
CA LEU A 61 -8.79 -1.23 -13.03
C LEU A 61 -8.83 -2.46 -13.97
N ASP A 62 -9.42 -2.30 -15.17
CA ASP A 62 -9.55 -3.35 -16.18
C ASP A 62 -8.33 -3.45 -17.10
N THR A 63 -7.35 -2.55 -16.96
CA THR A 63 -6.13 -2.57 -17.79
C THR A 63 -5.41 -3.90 -17.58
N PRO A 64 -5.13 -4.65 -18.66
CA PRO A 64 -4.37 -5.90 -18.57
C PRO A 64 -2.94 -5.65 -18.09
N VAL A 65 -2.53 -6.34 -17.03
CA VAL A 65 -1.17 -6.24 -16.47
C VAL A 65 -0.72 -7.60 -15.97
N GLY A 66 0.48 -8.02 -16.38
CA GLY A 66 1.06 -9.31 -16.01
C GLY A 66 0.58 -10.45 -16.92
N GLN A 67 0.17 -11.57 -16.32
CA GLN A 67 -0.21 -12.80 -17.03
C GLN A 67 -1.53 -12.65 -17.79
N ASP A 68 -1.79 -13.59 -18.70
CA ASP A 68 -3.03 -13.60 -19.48
C ASP A 68 -4.28 -13.64 -18.58
N GLY A 69 -5.26 -12.80 -18.90
CA GLY A 69 -6.47 -12.57 -18.10
C GLY A 69 -6.28 -11.82 -16.78
N CYS A 70 -5.06 -11.38 -16.43
CA CYS A 70 -4.79 -10.58 -15.25
C CYS A 70 -4.95 -9.09 -15.55
N THR A 71 -5.48 -8.33 -14.59
CA THR A 71 -5.66 -6.87 -14.69
C THR A 71 -5.08 -6.17 -13.47
N LEU A 72 -5.01 -4.84 -13.53
CA LEU A 72 -4.59 -4.01 -12.41
C LEU A 72 -5.43 -4.26 -11.15
N ALA A 73 -6.75 -4.45 -11.29
CA ALA A 73 -7.65 -4.85 -10.20
C ALA A 73 -7.22 -6.16 -9.52
N HIS A 74 -6.79 -7.15 -10.31
CA HIS A 74 -6.31 -8.43 -9.77
C HIS A 74 -5.01 -8.25 -8.98
N LEU A 75 -4.07 -7.44 -9.49
CA LEU A 75 -2.79 -7.20 -8.82
C LEU A 75 -3.00 -6.45 -7.50
N LEU A 76 -3.76 -5.34 -7.51
CA LEU A 76 -4.09 -4.54 -6.33
C LEU A 76 -4.76 -5.36 -5.23
N ALA A 77 -5.59 -6.33 -5.61
CA ALA A 77 -6.30 -7.18 -4.67
C ALA A 77 -5.55 -8.47 -4.30
N HIS A 78 -4.28 -8.64 -4.69
CA HIS A 78 -3.54 -9.91 -4.50
C HIS A 78 -4.30 -11.15 -5.05
N ALA A 79 -5.03 -10.95 -6.14
CA ALA A 79 -5.75 -11.97 -6.89
C ALA A 79 -5.07 -12.27 -8.24
N GLY A 80 -3.88 -11.70 -8.49
CA GLY A 80 -3.14 -11.86 -9.74
C GLY A 80 -2.41 -13.20 -9.90
N GLY A 81 -2.37 -14.06 -8.89
CA GLY A 81 -1.82 -15.42 -8.99
C GLY A 81 -0.29 -15.54 -8.99
N TYR A 82 0.42 -14.47 -8.64
CA TYR A 82 1.86 -14.45 -8.45
C TYR A 82 2.27 -14.93 -7.06
N SER A 83 3.48 -15.48 -6.96
CA SER A 83 4.06 -15.87 -5.66
C SER A 83 4.50 -14.63 -4.86
N PHE A 84 5.04 -14.83 -3.65
CA PHE A 84 5.45 -13.73 -2.78
C PHE A 84 6.55 -12.86 -3.41
N ASP A 85 7.61 -13.46 -3.95
CA ASP A 85 8.75 -12.79 -4.59
C ASP A 85 9.22 -13.65 -5.80
N GLY A 86 8.40 -13.75 -6.85
CA GLY A 86 8.78 -14.50 -8.05
C GLY A 86 7.98 -14.09 -9.29
N ASP A 87 8.71 -14.05 -10.41
CA ASP A 87 8.23 -13.45 -11.67
C ASP A 87 7.29 -14.36 -12.47
N THR A 88 7.27 -15.65 -12.13
CA THR A 88 6.40 -16.63 -12.78
C THR A 88 5.08 -16.77 -12.02
N PRO A 89 3.92 -16.63 -12.67
CA PRO A 89 2.62 -16.92 -12.07
C PRO A 89 2.53 -18.39 -11.64
N ILE A 90 1.88 -18.64 -10.51
CA ILE A 90 1.72 -19.99 -9.94
C ILE A 90 0.27 -20.49 -10.01
N VAL A 91 -0.70 -19.58 -10.19
CA VAL A 91 -2.11 -19.88 -10.43
C VAL A 91 -2.71 -18.85 -11.36
N SER A 92 -3.83 -19.18 -12.02
CA SER A 92 -4.58 -18.20 -12.81
C SER A 92 -5.15 -17.08 -11.94
N PRO A 93 -5.43 -15.89 -12.51
CA PRO A 93 -6.05 -14.79 -11.78
C PRO A 93 -7.40 -15.19 -11.14
N ALA A 94 -7.72 -14.54 -10.03
CA ALA A 94 -8.96 -14.75 -9.24
C ALA A 94 -9.19 -16.20 -8.77
N ARG A 95 -8.14 -17.02 -8.65
CA ARG A 95 -8.26 -18.40 -8.11
C ARG A 95 -8.00 -18.50 -6.61
N LYS A 96 -7.08 -17.70 -6.08
CA LYS A 96 -6.71 -17.63 -4.67
C LYS A 96 -6.23 -16.23 -4.32
N ARG A 97 -6.34 -15.84 -3.04
CA ARG A 97 -5.66 -14.66 -2.51
C ARG A 97 -4.21 -15.03 -2.18
N ILE A 98 -3.27 -14.49 -2.95
CA ILE A 98 -1.84 -14.71 -2.77
C ILE A 98 -1.16 -13.37 -2.63
N TYR A 99 -0.78 -13.04 -1.39
CA TYR A 99 -0.03 -11.84 -1.09
C TYR A 99 1.30 -11.83 -1.84
N SER A 100 1.55 -10.81 -2.64
CA SER A 100 2.62 -10.80 -3.64
C SER A 100 3.31 -9.44 -3.71
N ASN A 101 4.65 -9.45 -3.58
CA ASN A 101 5.48 -8.30 -3.93
C ASN A 101 5.58 -8.18 -5.45
N SER A 102 5.78 -9.28 -6.16
CA SER A 102 5.87 -9.28 -7.64
C SER A 102 4.64 -8.67 -8.31
N GLY A 103 3.43 -8.92 -7.78
CA GLY A 103 2.23 -8.27 -8.29
C GLY A 103 2.25 -6.74 -8.13
N TYR A 104 2.88 -6.23 -7.08
CA TYR A 104 3.07 -4.80 -6.84
C TYR A 104 4.23 -4.20 -7.63
N ASP A 105 5.28 -4.98 -7.89
CA ASP A 105 6.35 -4.57 -8.80
C ASP A 105 5.81 -4.42 -10.23
N LEU A 106 4.95 -5.33 -10.68
CA LEU A 106 4.24 -5.19 -11.95
C LEU A 106 3.31 -3.97 -12.01
N ILE A 107 2.70 -3.57 -10.90
CA ILE A 107 1.92 -2.32 -10.81
C ILE A 107 2.85 -1.11 -11.02
N ALA A 108 3.98 -1.08 -10.31
CA ALA A 108 4.96 0.00 -10.40
C ALA A 108 5.54 0.12 -11.82
N GLU A 109 5.95 -0.99 -12.43
CA GLU A 109 6.46 -1.06 -13.81
C GLU A 109 5.39 -0.58 -14.81
N HIS A 110 4.14 -0.98 -14.62
CA HIS A 110 3.04 -0.55 -15.47
C HIS A 110 2.81 0.96 -15.38
N LEU A 111 2.78 1.51 -14.17
CA LEU A 111 2.62 2.95 -13.98
C LEU A 111 3.77 3.73 -14.60
N GLU A 112 5.01 3.31 -14.39
CA GLU A 112 6.18 3.92 -15.04
C GLU A 112 6.06 3.90 -16.57
N SER A 113 5.58 2.79 -17.14
CA SER A 113 5.40 2.67 -18.59
C SER A 113 4.30 3.58 -19.14
N VAL A 114 3.18 3.77 -18.44
CA VAL A 114 2.04 4.56 -18.98
C VAL A 114 2.15 6.05 -18.69
N THR A 115 2.88 6.44 -17.64
CA THR A 115 3.13 7.84 -17.32
C THR A 115 4.41 8.38 -17.94
N GLU A 116 5.33 7.49 -18.36
CA GLU A 116 6.69 7.82 -18.79
C GLU A 116 7.51 8.53 -17.68
N ILE A 117 7.12 8.34 -16.41
CA ILE A 117 7.79 8.89 -15.22
C ILE A 117 8.28 7.72 -14.38
N ALA A 118 9.56 7.75 -13.95
CA ALA A 118 10.12 6.72 -13.09
C ALA A 118 9.24 6.53 -11.84
N PHE A 119 8.92 5.28 -11.45
CA PHE A 119 7.88 5.06 -10.44
C PHE A 119 8.18 5.71 -9.07
N ASN A 120 9.45 5.82 -8.69
CA ASN A 120 9.87 6.54 -7.48
C ASN A 120 9.57 8.05 -7.55
N GLU A 121 9.75 8.66 -8.72
CA GLU A 121 9.41 10.06 -8.98
C GLU A 121 7.89 10.24 -9.02
N TYR A 122 7.17 9.34 -9.70
CA TYR A 122 5.71 9.37 -9.73
C TYR A 122 5.11 9.24 -8.32
N LEU A 123 5.60 8.30 -7.51
CA LEU A 123 5.13 8.13 -6.13
C LEU A 123 5.42 9.36 -5.26
N ASN A 124 6.58 10.00 -5.47
CA ASN A 124 6.91 11.24 -4.79
C ASN A 124 5.92 12.36 -5.17
N ASP A 125 5.69 12.57 -6.46
CA ASP A 125 4.91 13.69 -6.96
C ASP A 125 3.41 13.50 -6.73
N ALA A 126 2.91 12.27 -6.81
CA ALA A 126 1.50 11.93 -6.63
C ALA A 126 1.10 11.81 -5.15
N VAL A 127 1.99 11.31 -4.28
CA VAL A 127 1.65 10.99 -2.89
C VAL A 127 2.49 11.75 -1.88
N PHE A 128 3.82 11.62 -1.91
CA PHE A 128 4.65 12.14 -0.81
C PHE A 128 4.65 13.67 -0.74
N SER A 129 4.95 14.35 -1.84
CA SER A 129 5.04 15.81 -1.90
C SER A 129 3.68 16.48 -1.61
N PRO A 130 2.55 16.05 -2.21
CA PRO A 130 1.24 16.65 -1.90
C PRO A 130 0.80 16.49 -0.44
N LEU A 131 1.19 15.41 0.23
CA LEU A 131 0.88 15.17 1.65
C LEU A 131 1.92 15.76 2.60
N GLY A 132 3.00 16.36 2.10
CA GLY A 132 4.08 16.87 2.95
C GLY A 132 4.95 15.80 3.60
N MET A 133 4.96 14.58 3.06
CA MET A 133 5.80 13.46 3.51
C MET A 133 7.26 13.62 3.04
N ALA A 134 7.90 14.72 3.45
CA ALA A 134 9.18 15.16 2.91
C ALA A 134 10.37 14.25 3.27
N THR A 135 10.21 13.34 4.22
CA THR A 135 11.25 12.40 4.66
C THR A 135 11.15 11.05 3.94
N SER A 136 10.01 10.80 3.28
CA SER A 136 9.69 9.54 2.64
C SER A 136 10.34 9.42 1.27
N SER A 137 10.88 8.25 0.96
CA SER A 137 11.46 7.96 -0.35
C SER A 137 11.32 6.49 -0.70
N LEU A 138 11.20 6.20 -2.00
CA LEU A 138 11.23 4.85 -2.54
C LEU A 138 12.61 4.57 -3.14
N ASN A 139 13.30 3.54 -2.62
CA ASN A 139 14.62 3.12 -3.10
C ASN A 139 14.60 1.64 -3.49
N GLY A 140 13.83 1.30 -4.54
CA GLY A 140 13.70 -0.08 -5.02
C GLY A 140 12.24 -0.44 -5.32
N SER A 141 11.82 -1.61 -4.86
CA SER A 141 10.49 -2.18 -5.08
C SER A 141 9.39 -1.35 -4.42
N GLY A 142 8.39 -0.95 -5.20
CA GLY A 142 7.16 -0.31 -4.69
C GLY A 142 6.40 -1.19 -3.69
N ALA A 143 6.66 -2.50 -3.67
CA ALA A 143 6.04 -3.42 -2.74
C ALA A 143 6.62 -3.39 -1.33
N LYS A 144 7.86 -2.91 -1.12
CA LYS A 144 8.57 -3.09 0.17
C LYS A 144 9.69 -2.11 0.52
N ASP A 145 10.18 -1.30 -0.42
CA ASP A 145 11.43 -0.54 -0.25
C ASP A 145 11.22 0.96 0.03
N VAL A 146 10.04 1.35 0.51
CA VAL A 146 9.86 2.71 1.05
C VAL A 146 10.59 2.83 2.39
N VAL A 147 11.33 3.93 2.53
CA VAL A 147 11.85 4.43 3.80
C VAL A 147 11.00 5.62 4.19
N SER A 148 10.51 5.65 5.42
CA SER A 148 9.66 6.73 5.94
C SER A 148 9.86 6.86 7.46
N CYS A 149 9.14 7.79 8.08
CA CYS A 149 9.08 8.00 9.53
C CYS A 149 7.62 8.05 9.99
N VAL A 150 7.39 8.12 11.30
CA VAL A 150 6.02 8.17 11.83
C VAL A 150 5.35 9.50 11.48
N ASP A 151 6.09 10.61 11.49
CA ASP A 151 5.55 11.93 11.15
C ASP A 151 4.94 11.93 9.74
N ASP A 152 5.66 11.43 8.74
CA ASP A 152 5.17 11.31 7.37
C ASP A 152 4.00 10.31 7.23
N LEU A 153 4.07 9.14 7.89
CA LEU A 153 3.00 8.15 7.81
C LEU A 153 1.70 8.63 8.47
N VAL A 154 1.76 9.59 9.39
CA VAL A 154 0.57 10.24 9.95
C VAL A 154 -0.16 11.04 8.89
N GLU A 155 0.54 11.74 8.01
CA GLU A 155 -0.08 12.48 6.90
C GLU A 155 -0.81 11.53 5.95
N PHE A 156 -0.21 10.39 5.62
CA PHE A 156 -0.90 9.35 4.84
C PHE A 156 -2.10 8.75 5.59
N ALA A 157 -1.98 8.52 6.90
CA ALA A 157 -3.12 8.04 7.70
C ALA A 157 -4.27 9.05 7.76
N LEU A 158 -3.99 10.35 7.75
CA LEU A 158 -4.99 11.41 7.65
C LEU A 158 -5.66 11.42 6.27
N GLU A 159 -4.89 11.25 5.20
CA GLU A 159 -5.41 11.07 3.83
C GLU A 159 -6.40 9.89 3.76
N LEU A 160 -6.06 8.73 4.33
CA LEU A 160 -6.97 7.58 4.36
C LEU A 160 -8.28 7.83 5.13
N ARG A 161 -8.28 8.74 6.13
CA ARG A 161 -9.48 9.10 6.91
C ARG A 161 -10.36 10.11 6.17
N LYS A 162 -9.75 11.01 5.42
CA LYS A 162 -10.44 12.07 4.67
C LYS A 162 -9.71 12.31 3.34
N PRO A 163 -9.98 11.47 2.32
CA PRO A 163 -9.27 11.52 1.04
C PRO A 163 -9.29 12.91 0.41
N GLN A 164 -8.13 13.40 0.01
CA GLN A 164 -7.92 14.67 -0.72
C GLN A 164 -7.19 14.45 -2.05
N LEU A 165 -6.38 13.39 -2.17
CA LEU A 165 -5.65 13.08 -3.41
C LEU A 165 -6.50 12.34 -4.44
N ILE A 166 -7.50 11.60 -3.97
CA ILE A 166 -8.49 10.92 -4.81
C ILE A 166 -9.90 11.27 -4.37
N SER A 167 -10.88 11.09 -5.25
CA SER A 167 -12.28 11.28 -4.90
C SER A 167 -12.74 10.32 -3.79
N ALA A 168 -13.74 10.76 -3.03
CA ALA A 168 -14.36 9.93 -2.00
C ALA A 168 -14.96 8.63 -2.56
N GLU A 169 -15.39 8.62 -3.83
CA GLU A 169 -15.92 7.43 -4.49
C GLU A 169 -14.82 6.42 -4.82
N THR A 170 -13.69 6.87 -5.37
CA THR A 170 -12.53 6.01 -5.61
C THR A 170 -11.99 5.43 -4.31
N ALA A 171 -11.87 6.23 -3.25
CA ALA A 171 -11.46 5.75 -1.93
C ALA A 171 -12.43 4.69 -1.36
N ARG A 172 -13.75 4.88 -1.55
CA ARG A 172 -14.77 3.90 -1.15
C ARG A 172 -14.63 2.60 -1.93
N ILE A 173 -14.37 2.66 -3.24
CA ILE A 173 -14.14 1.49 -4.09
C ILE A 173 -12.85 0.77 -3.65
N ALA A 174 -11.76 1.50 -3.42
CA ALA A 174 -10.47 0.97 -3.00
C ALA A 174 -10.56 0.20 -1.67
N THR A 175 -11.36 0.71 -0.73
CA THR A 175 -11.55 0.12 0.61
C THR A 175 -12.71 -0.88 0.70
N THR A 176 -13.40 -1.16 -0.41
CA THR A 176 -14.41 -2.21 -0.49
C THR A 176 -13.75 -3.55 -0.79
N THR A 177 -14.21 -4.64 -0.16
CA THR A 177 -13.69 -5.99 -0.43
C THR A 177 -13.89 -6.39 -1.89
N GLN A 178 -12.80 -6.83 -2.52
CA GLN A 178 -12.75 -7.28 -3.91
C GLN A 178 -12.47 -8.78 -3.96
N PHE A 179 -13.07 -9.50 -4.91
CA PHE A 179 -12.97 -10.97 -5.00
C PHE A 179 -13.32 -11.66 -3.66
N ALA A 180 -14.50 -11.36 -3.12
CA ALA A 180 -14.87 -11.63 -1.72
C ALA A 180 -14.81 -13.12 -1.30
N ASP A 181 -14.92 -14.05 -2.24
CA ASP A 181 -14.96 -15.48 -1.94
C ASP A 181 -13.56 -16.13 -1.85
N LEU A 182 -12.48 -15.40 -2.15
CA LEU A 182 -11.15 -15.98 -2.24
C LEU A 182 -10.57 -16.33 -0.87
N GLU A 183 -10.22 -17.59 -0.68
CA GLU A 183 -9.34 -18.03 0.41
C GLU A 183 -7.87 -17.70 0.13
N GLY A 184 -7.06 -17.61 1.19
CA GLY A 184 -5.63 -17.31 1.07
C GLY A 184 -4.87 -17.34 2.39
N VAL A 185 -3.64 -16.86 2.33
CA VAL A 185 -2.73 -16.77 3.49
C VAL A 185 -2.25 -15.33 3.62
N VAL A 186 -2.37 -14.79 4.84
CA VAL A 186 -1.74 -13.53 5.21
C VAL A 186 -0.37 -13.87 5.82
N PRO A 187 0.75 -13.44 5.20
CA PRO A 187 2.09 -13.78 5.67
C PRO A 187 2.30 -13.42 7.15
N GLY A 188 2.83 -14.36 7.93
CA GLY A 188 3.07 -14.19 9.36
C GLY A 188 1.83 -14.26 10.27
N VAL A 189 0.62 -14.28 9.71
CA VAL A 189 -0.63 -14.35 10.50
C VAL A 189 -1.30 -15.72 10.38
N GLY A 190 -1.54 -16.20 9.15
CA GLY A 190 -2.17 -17.50 8.93
C GLY A 190 -3.07 -17.58 7.71
N ARG A 191 -3.83 -18.69 7.61
CA ARG A 191 -4.78 -18.96 6.53
C ARG A 191 -6.17 -18.41 6.87
N PHE A 192 -6.84 -17.84 5.88
CA PHE A 192 -8.20 -17.28 5.98
C PHE A 192 -9.09 -17.77 4.84
N SER A 193 -10.39 -17.93 5.12
CA SER A 193 -11.42 -18.32 4.16
C SER A 193 -12.77 -17.70 4.60
N PRO A 194 -13.20 -16.57 4.00
CA PRO A 194 -12.51 -15.80 2.97
C PRO A 194 -11.30 -15.00 3.52
N CYS A 195 -10.37 -14.64 2.65
CA CYS A 195 -9.22 -13.78 2.89
C CYS A 195 -9.44 -12.45 2.17
N ASN A 196 -10.17 -11.55 2.80
CA ASN A 196 -10.63 -10.30 2.18
C ASN A 196 -9.50 -9.31 1.92
N TRP A 197 -9.58 -8.61 0.79
CA TRP A 197 -8.67 -7.53 0.40
C TRP A 197 -9.42 -6.45 -0.38
N GLY A 198 -9.01 -5.19 -0.22
CA GLY A 198 -9.44 -4.10 -1.10
C GLY A 198 -8.62 -4.05 -2.39
N TYR A 199 -8.64 -2.90 -3.08
CA TYR A 199 -7.64 -2.58 -4.10
C TYR A 199 -6.45 -1.88 -3.44
N GLY A 200 -5.68 -2.65 -2.69
CA GLY A 200 -4.54 -2.20 -1.88
C GLY A 200 -4.74 -2.38 -0.39
#